data_AF-A0A6I2WDH3-F1
#
_entry.id   AF-A0A6I2WDH3-F1
#
_cell.length_a   1.000
_cell.length_b   1.000
_cell.length_c   1.000
_cell.angle_alpha   90.00
_cell.angle_beta   90.00
_cell.angle_gamma   90.00
#
_symmetry.space_group_name_H-M   'P 1'
#
loop_
_entity.id
_entity.type
_entity.pdbx_description
1 polymer ?
#
loop_
_entity_poly.entity_id
_entity_poly.type
_entity_poly.pdbx_seq_one_letter_code
_entity_poly.pdbx_strand_id
1 'polypeptide(L)'
;MARKHKGPIHAIAKNEYALLLEGSDKEALIGLLDQLRDSLMNGSTDENLKRLFPTAYHQDPKHDEEYQRLMRDDLLASRLQSLGVATSVLARESVDNMTVLTSQELDEFARSINNLRLVLGTVLDIDESDIDVDLDEDDPNDQRLALYGYLGWLLDWAVTAQLNEYS
;
A
#
# COMPACT_ATOMS: atom_id res chain seq x y z
N MET A 1 0.52 -9.37 -33.94
CA MET A 1 1.35 -9.17 -32.73
C MET A 1 0.43 -8.71 -31.61
N ALA A 2 0.22 -9.54 -30.57
CA ALA A 2 -0.62 -9.15 -29.45
C ALA A 2 0.07 -8.02 -28.69
N ARG A 3 -0.58 -6.86 -28.53
CA ARG A 3 -0.13 -5.84 -27.58
C ARG A 3 -0.15 -6.52 -26.21
N LYS A 4 1.04 -6.79 -25.65
CA LYS A 4 1.21 -7.16 -24.24
C LYS A 4 0.46 -6.07 -23.46
N HIS A 5 -0.65 -6.41 -22.81
CA HIS A 5 -1.38 -5.43 -22.00
C HIS A 5 -0.41 -4.94 -20.94
N LYS A 6 -0.01 -3.68 -21.04
CA LYS A 6 0.82 -3.04 -20.03
C LYS A 6 -0.12 -2.73 -18.88
N GLY A 7 0.09 -3.37 -17.73
CA GLY A 7 -0.73 -3.15 -16.54
C GLY A 7 -0.70 -1.70 -16.05
N PRO A 8 -1.41 -1.40 -14.94
CA PRO A 8 -1.50 -0.06 -14.38
C PRO A 8 -0.13 0.51 -14.00
N ILE A 9 0.87 -0.35 -13.77
CA ILE A 9 2.23 0.06 -13.48
C ILE A 9 3.18 -0.70 -14.40
N HIS A 10 4.08 0.03 -15.07
CA HIS A 10 5.11 -0.59 -15.90
C HIS A 10 6.33 0.32 -16.09
N ALA A 11 7.50 -0.29 -16.26
CA ALA A 11 8.72 0.44 -16.61
C ALA A 11 8.60 1.09 -18.00
N ILE A 12 9.07 2.33 -18.11
CA ILE A 12 9.13 3.08 -19.37
C ILE A 12 10.55 3.46 -19.76
N ALA A 13 11.45 3.64 -18.78
CA ALA A 13 12.89 3.80 -18.97
C ALA A 13 13.62 3.34 -17.69
N LYS A 14 14.96 3.44 -17.68
CA LYS A 14 15.75 3.11 -16.50
C LYS A 14 15.40 4.06 -15.35
N ASN A 15 15.02 3.49 -14.21
CA ASN A 15 14.53 4.15 -13.00
C ASN A 15 13.26 5.00 -13.22
N GLU A 16 12.52 4.78 -14.31
CA GLU A 16 11.30 5.53 -14.64
C GLU A 16 10.14 4.58 -14.97
N TYR A 17 9.01 4.85 -14.33
CA TYR A 17 7.83 4.01 -14.38
C TYR A 17 6.59 4.83 -14.71
N ALA A 18 5.65 4.24 -15.43
CA ALA A 18 4.33 4.81 -15.66
C ALA A 18 3.34 4.20 -14.68
N LEU A 19 2.58 5.05 -13.99
CA LEU A 19 1.39 4.70 -13.21
C LEU A 19 0.15 5.23 -13.94
N LEU A 20 -0.72 4.34 -14.39
CA LEU A 20 -1.95 4.63 -15.10
C LEU A 20 -3.12 4.43 -14.15
N LEU A 21 -3.71 5.54 -13.70
CA LEU A 21 -4.89 5.54 -12.82
C LEU A 21 -5.85 6.65 -13.22
N GLU A 22 -7.14 6.35 -13.22
CA GLU A 22 -8.18 7.34 -13.44
C GLU A 22 -8.22 8.37 -12.30
N GLY A 23 -8.75 9.56 -12.57
CA GLY A 23 -8.85 10.63 -11.58
C GLY A 23 -9.62 10.22 -10.32
N SER A 24 -10.73 9.49 -10.48
CA SER A 24 -11.53 8.97 -9.36
C SER A 24 -10.77 7.97 -8.50
N ASP A 25 -9.97 7.09 -9.10
CA ASP A 25 -9.15 6.12 -8.38
C ASP A 25 -8.06 6.83 -7.57
N LYS A 26 -7.43 7.86 -8.16
CA LYS A 26 -6.47 8.71 -7.46
C LYS A 26 -7.10 9.42 -6.27
N GLU A 27 -8.27 10.02 -6.44
CA GLU A 27 -9.00 10.71 -5.37
C GLU A 27 -9.39 9.74 -4.25
N ALA A 28 -9.88 8.55 -4.59
CA ALA A 28 -10.21 7.52 -3.61
C ALA A 28 -8.97 7.05 -2.83
N LEU A 29 -7.86 6.77 -3.51
CA LEU A 29 -6.60 6.38 -2.87
C LEU A 29 -6.05 7.49 -1.98
N ILE A 30 -6.10 8.76 -2.41
CA ILE A 30 -5.69 9.90 -1.57
C ILE A 30 -6.53 9.94 -0.29
N GLY A 31 -7.85 9.80 -0.40
CA GLY A 31 -8.74 9.78 0.77
C GLY A 31 -8.40 8.65 1.75
N LEU A 32 -8.07 7.46 1.25
CA LEU A 32 -7.63 6.33 2.08
C LEU A 32 -6.27 6.59 2.76
N LEU A 33 -5.32 7.18 2.04
CA LEU A 33 -4.01 7.54 2.59
C LEU A 33 -4.12 8.61 3.68
N ASP A 34 -5.02 9.58 3.50
CA ASP A 34 -5.28 10.63 4.49
C ASP A 34 -5.94 10.04 5.75
N GLN A 35 -6.93 9.16 5.60
CA GLN A 35 -7.52 8.44 6.73
C GLN A 35 -6.48 7.63 7.50
N LEU A 36 -5.59 6.91 6.79
CA LEU A 36 -4.51 6.16 7.44
C LEU A 36 -3.51 7.09 8.15
N ARG A 37 -3.15 8.23 7.54
CA ARG A 37 -2.29 9.23 8.16
C ARG A 37 -2.90 9.74 9.46
N ASP A 38 -4.19 10.09 9.45
CA ASP A 38 -4.90 10.56 10.64
C ASP A 38 -4.95 9.49 11.74
N SER A 39 -5.21 8.23 11.37
CA SER A 39 -5.16 7.10 12.31
C SER A 39 -3.76 6.88 12.88
N LEU A 40 -2.70 7.02 12.10
CA LEU A 40 -1.32 6.91 12.59
C LEU A 40 -0.95 8.04 13.57
N MET A 41 -1.43 9.26 13.31
CA MET A 41 -1.13 10.44 14.14
C MET A 41 -1.94 10.48 15.43
N ASN A 42 -3.18 9.95 15.42
CA ASN A 42 -4.12 10.09 16.54
C ASN A 42 -4.46 8.75 17.23
N GLY A 43 -4.18 7.62 16.59
CA GLY A 43 -4.60 6.28 16.99
C GLY A 43 -3.44 5.40 17.46
N SER A 44 -2.54 5.93 18.29
CA SER A 44 -1.28 5.25 18.69
C SER A 44 -1.44 3.86 19.33
N THR A 45 -2.66 3.44 19.64
CA THR A 45 -3.01 2.15 20.28
C THR A 45 -4.10 1.38 19.53
N ASP A 46 -4.44 1.80 18.31
CA ASP A 46 -5.45 1.12 17.50
C ASP A 46 -4.98 -0.28 17.11
N GLU A 47 -5.79 -1.28 17.46
CA GLU A 47 -5.59 -2.69 17.14
C GLU A 47 -5.42 -2.92 15.63
N ASN A 48 -6.12 -2.12 14.81
CA ASN A 48 -6.06 -2.21 13.35
C ASN A 48 -4.69 -1.82 12.78
N LEU A 49 -3.88 -1.06 13.54
CA LEU A 49 -2.56 -0.62 13.13
C LEU A 49 -1.45 -1.57 13.58
N LYS A 50 -1.76 -2.62 14.35
CA LYS A 50 -0.75 -3.54 14.91
C LYS A 50 0.14 -4.16 13.84
N ARG A 51 -0.43 -4.55 12.68
CA ARG A 51 0.36 -5.13 11.57
C ARG A 51 1.35 -4.12 10.95
N LEU A 52 1.21 -2.81 11.19
CA LEU A 52 2.18 -1.79 10.78
C LEU A 52 3.39 -1.66 11.74
N PHE A 53 3.27 -2.20 12.96
CA PHE A 53 4.33 -2.18 13.98
C PHE A 53 4.62 -3.62 14.42
N PRO A 54 5.25 -4.44 13.55
CA PRO A 54 5.43 -5.86 13.81
C PRO A 54 6.35 -6.12 15.01
N THR A 55 6.02 -7.15 15.78
CA THR A 55 6.88 -7.73 16.83
C THR A 55 8.20 -8.21 16.21
N ALA A 56 9.33 -7.77 16.76
CA ALA A 56 10.65 -8.19 16.31
C ALA A 56 11.12 -9.46 17.02
N TYR A 57 10.70 -9.66 18.28
CA TYR A 57 11.12 -10.80 19.10
C TYR A 57 9.91 -11.58 19.63
N HIS A 58 9.37 -12.50 18.82
CA HIS A 58 8.22 -13.32 19.19
C HIS A 58 8.42 -14.22 20.42
N GLN A 59 9.67 -14.60 20.72
CA GLN A 59 10.01 -15.52 21.81
C GLN A 59 10.55 -14.82 23.07
N ASP A 60 10.71 -13.49 23.03
CA ASP A 60 11.21 -12.71 24.17
C ASP A 60 10.42 -11.39 24.32
N PRO A 61 9.29 -11.42 25.05
CA PRO A 61 8.42 -10.26 25.20
C PRO A 61 9.11 -9.05 25.83
N LYS A 62 10.13 -9.25 26.69
CA LYS A 62 10.83 -8.13 27.34
C LYS A 62 11.75 -7.41 26.36
N HIS A 63 12.49 -8.15 25.55
CA HIS A 63 13.31 -7.57 24.50
C HIS A 63 12.45 -6.95 23.38
N ASP A 64 11.29 -7.54 23.07
CA ASP A 64 10.34 -6.94 22.13
C ASP A 64 9.81 -5.60 22.64
N GLU A 65 9.38 -5.50 23.90
CA GLU A 65 8.91 -4.24 24.49
C GLU A 65 9.96 -3.13 24.44
N GLU A 66 11.24 -3.46 24.65
CA GLU A 66 12.35 -2.51 24.55
C GLU A 66 12.61 -2.11 23.10
N TYR A 67 12.65 -3.09 22.17
CA TYR A 67 12.80 -2.84 20.74
C TYR A 67 11.68 -1.96 20.18
N GLN A 68 10.42 -2.27 20.52
CA GLN A 68 9.27 -1.47 20.13
C GLN A 68 9.38 -0.05 20.67
N ARG A 69 9.75 0.13 21.94
CA ARG A 69 9.95 1.46 22.51
C ARG A 69 10.98 2.29 21.75
N LEU A 70 12.05 1.66 21.29
CA LEU A 70 13.14 2.34 20.58
C LEU A 70 12.79 2.64 19.12
N MET A 71 12.08 1.73 18.44
CA MET A 71 11.87 1.79 16.99
C MET A 71 10.52 2.33 16.57
N ARG A 72 9.57 2.49 17.49
CA ARG A 72 8.20 2.91 17.14
C ARG A 72 8.16 4.28 16.46
N ASP A 73 8.94 5.24 16.93
CA ASP A 73 8.98 6.59 16.36
C ASP A 73 9.60 6.59 14.95
N ASP A 74 10.67 5.83 14.75
CA ASP A 74 11.32 5.68 13.43
C ASP A 74 10.41 4.96 12.44
N LEU A 75 9.71 3.91 12.88
CA LEU A 75 8.71 3.22 12.07
C LEU A 75 7.57 4.15 11.70
N LEU A 76 7.01 4.89 12.66
CA LEU A 76 5.95 5.87 12.42
C LEU A 76 6.40 6.93 11.42
N ALA A 77 7.58 7.52 11.60
CA ALA A 77 8.15 8.50 10.68
C ALA A 77 8.30 7.93 9.27
N SER A 78 8.79 6.69 9.13
CA SER A 78 8.89 6.03 7.84
C SER A 78 7.53 5.81 7.18
N ARG A 79 6.50 5.33 7.92
CA ARG A 79 5.15 5.18 7.36
C ARG A 79 4.60 6.52 6.88
N LEU A 80 4.69 7.57 7.71
CA LEU A 80 4.19 8.90 7.36
C LEU A 80 4.89 9.49 6.13
N GLN A 81 6.20 9.27 6.00
CA GLN A 81 6.96 9.70 4.82
C GLN A 81 6.51 8.94 3.57
N SER A 82 6.37 7.61 3.62
CA SER A 82 5.86 6.84 2.48
C SER A 82 4.47 7.34 2.04
N LEU A 83 3.54 7.53 3.00
CA LEU A 83 2.20 8.05 2.72
C LEU A 83 2.26 9.44 2.08
N GLY A 84 3.14 10.32 2.58
CA GLY A 84 3.35 11.65 2.01
C GLY A 84 3.80 11.61 0.54
N VAL A 85 4.76 10.75 0.21
CA VAL A 85 5.23 10.58 -1.17
C VAL A 85 4.14 9.98 -2.06
N ALA A 86 3.41 8.97 -1.59
CA ALA A 86 2.31 8.37 -2.35
C ALA A 86 1.19 9.38 -2.63
N THR A 87 0.78 10.19 -1.64
CA THR A 87 -0.18 11.29 -1.84
C THR A 87 0.32 12.29 -2.87
N SER A 88 1.60 12.70 -2.80
CA SER A 88 2.22 13.61 -3.77
C SER A 88 2.22 13.06 -5.19
N VAL A 89 2.51 11.77 -5.34
CA VAL A 89 2.49 11.07 -6.62
C VAL A 89 1.08 11.05 -7.22
N LEU A 90 0.08 10.71 -6.41
CA LEU A 90 -1.31 10.61 -6.87
C LEU A 90 -1.89 11.98 -7.24
N ALA A 91 -1.54 13.03 -6.47
CA ALA A 91 -1.98 14.40 -6.72
C ALA A 91 -1.25 15.09 -7.89
N ARG A 92 -0.18 14.47 -8.42
CA ARG A 92 0.56 14.99 -9.57
C ARG A 92 -0.34 15.00 -10.81
N GLU A 93 -0.26 16.10 -11.58
CA GLU A 93 -0.91 16.19 -12.88
C GLU A 93 -0.49 15.02 -13.76
N SER A 94 -1.49 14.35 -14.37
CA SER A 94 -1.27 13.24 -15.29
C SER A 94 -1.73 13.60 -16.69
N VAL A 95 -0.99 13.11 -17.67
CA VAL A 95 -1.37 13.19 -19.10
C VAL A 95 -1.96 11.85 -19.49
N ASP A 96 -3.17 11.83 -20.04
CA ASP A 96 -3.88 10.59 -20.41
C ASP A 96 -3.91 9.56 -19.27
N ASN A 97 -4.22 10.01 -18.04
CA ASN A 97 -4.22 9.21 -16.80
C ASN A 97 -2.85 8.63 -16.39
N MET A 98 -1.77 8.99 -17.08
CA MET A 98 -0.42 8.53 -16.80
C MET A 98 0.35 9.53 -15.92
N THR A 99 0.83 9.05 -14.77
CA THR A 99 1.82 9.72 -13.92
C THR A 99 3.17 9.03 -14.08
N VAL A 100 4.23 9.78 -14.33
CA VAL A 100 5.61 9.25 -14.35
C VAL A 100 6.18 9.26 -12.92
N LEU A 101 6.80 8.14 -12.54
CA LEU A 101 7.40 7.89 -11.23
C LEU A 101 8.89 7.61 -11.38
N THR A 102 9.68 8.10 -10.42
CA THR A 102 11.03 7.59 -10.19
C THR A 102 11.00 6.23 -9.47
N SER A 103 12.12 5.50 -9.46
CA SER A 103 12.27 4.26 -8.68
C SER A 103 11.95 4.45 -7.19
N GLN A 104 12.45 5.53 -6.58
CA GLN A 104 12.16 5.84 -5.18
C GLN A 104 10.67 6.15 -4.97
N GLU A 105 10.03 6.88 -5.88
CA GLU A 105 8.59 7.17 -5.78
C GLU A 105 7.75 5.90 -5.91
N LEU A 106 8.15 4.97 -6.79
CA LEU A 106 7.49 3.68 -6.91
C LEU A 106 7.63 2.83 -5.64
N ASP A 107 8.81 2.82 -5.01
CA ASP A 107 9.03 2.14 -3.72
C ASP A 107 8.12 2.68 -2.62
N GLU A 108 8.06 4.01 -2.46
CA GLU A 108 7.22 4.63 -1.43
C GLU A 108 5.72 4.47 -1.70
N PHE A 109 5.35 4.48 -2.99
CA PHE A 109 3.99 4.17 -3.42
C PHE A 109 3.62 2.72 -3.06
N ALA A 110 4.44 1.74 -3.44
CA ALA A 110 4.22 0.33 -3.12
C ALA A 110 4.15 0.08 -1.60
N ARG A 111 5.03 0.72 -0.82
CA ARG A 111 5.00 0.67 0.65
C ARG A 111 3.67 1.21 1.19
N SER A 112 3.18 2.32 0.66
CA SER A 112 1.92 2.93 1.08
C SER A 112 0.70 2.06 0.76
N ILE A 113 0.66 1.46 -0.44
CA ILE A 113 -0.38 0.50 -0.82
C ILE A 113 -0.35 -0.72 0.10
N ASN A 114 0.84 -1.24 0.42
CA ASN A 114 0.97 -2.35 1.37
C ASN A 114 0.50 -1.96 2.78
N ASN A 115 0.78 -0.74 3.24
CA ASN A 115 0.29 -0.25 4.54
C ASN A 115 -1.25 -0.26 4.60
N LEU A 116 -1.91 0.26 3.56
CA LEU A 116 -3.37 0.22 3.45
C LEU A 116 -3.88 -1.22 3.47
N ARG A 117 -3.25 -2.12 2.70
CA ARG A 117 -3.62 -3.53 2.64
C ARG A 117 -3.50 -4.22 4.00
N LEU A 118 -2.42 -3.98 4.75
CA LEU A 118 -2.21 -4.57 6.07
C LEU A 118 -3.27 -4.12 7.09
N VAL A 119 -3.61 -2.83 7.10
CA VAL A 119 -4.65 -2.30 7.99
C VAL A 119 -6.01 -2.86 7.61
N LEU A 120 -6.34 -2.85 6.31
CA LEU A 120 -7.62 -3.36 5.83
C LEU A 120 -7.77 -4.87 6.07
N GLY A 121 -6.70 -5.65 5.89
CA GLY A 121 -6.69 -7.08 6.21
C GLY A 121 -6.91 -7.36 7.70
N THR A 122 -6.44 -6.47 8.58
CA THR A 122 -6.70 -6.57 10.03
C THR A 122 -8.17 -6.28 10.33
N VAL A 123 -8.75 -5.25 9.69
CA VAL A 123 -10.18 -4.91 9.85
C VAL A 123 -11.10 -6.02 9.34
N LEU A 124 -10.69 -6.71 8.28
CA LEU A 124 -11.44 -7.82 7.69
C LEU A 124 -11.23 -9.16 8.40
N ASP A 125 -10.35 -9.22 9.41
CA ASP A 125 -9.91 -10.47 10.06
C ASP A 125 -9.41 -11.51 9.05
N ILE A 126 -8.79 -11.06 7.95
CA ILE A 126 -8.21 -11.92 6.92
C ILE A 126 -6.79 -12.29 7.36
N ASP A 127 -6.53 -13.58 7.49
CA ASP A 127 -5.19 -14.11 7.55
C ASP A 127 -4.64 -14.35 6.13
N GLU A 128 -3.32 -14.45 5.97
CA GLU A 128 -2.69 -14.69 4.66
C GLU A 128 -3.15 -16.01 4.00
N SER A 129 -3.76 -16.92 4.79
CA SER A 129 -4.32 -18.20 4.33
C SER A 129 -5.71 -18.12 3.69
N ASP A 130 -6.45 -17.02 3.84
CA ASP A 130 -7.90 -16.99 3.56
C ASP A 130 -8.26 -16.41 2.18
N ILE A 131 -7.34 -16.47 1.22
CA ILE A 131 -7.47 -15.78 -0.09
C ILE A 131 -8.54 -16.40 -1.01
N ASP A 132 -9.19 -17.50 -0.62
CA ASP A 132 -10.07 -18.32 -1.47
C ASP A 132 -11.57 -18.27 -1.06
N VAL A 133 -12.06 -17.13 -0.54
CA VAL A 133 -13.48 -16.97 -0.14
C VAL A 133 -14.34 -16.47 -1.30
N ASP A 134 -15.49 -17.12 -1.51
CA ASP A 134 -16.53 -16.72 -2.48
C ASP A 134 -17.16 -15.39 -2.04
N LEU A 135 -17.30 -14.44 -2.96
CA LEU A 135 -17.74 -13.05 -2.70
C LEU A 135 -19.27 -12.90 -2.93
N ASP A 136 -20.00 -12.27 -2.01
CA ASP A 136 -21.43 -11.95 -2.13
C ASP A 136 -21.64 -10.44 -2.45
N GLU A 137 -22.16 -10.07 -3.62
CA GLU A 137 -22.21 -8.66 -4.09
C GLU A 137 -22.94 -7.65 -3.16
N ASP A 138 -23.72 -8.10 -2.17
CA ASP A 138 -24.49 -7.27 -1.24
C ASP A 138 -23.89 -7.15 0.19
N ASP A 139 -22.77 -7.82 0.54
CA ASP A 139 -22.13 -7.67 1.86
C ASP A 139 -21.22 -6.42 1.91
N PRO A 140 -21.34 -5.53 2.92
CA PRO A 140 -20.34 -4.49 3.17
C PRO A 140 -18.89 -4.99 3.32
N ASN A 141 -18.68 -6.26 3.71
CA ASN A 141 -17.40 -6.93 3.68
C ASN A 141 -16.90 -7.14 2.26
N ASP A 142 -17.77 -7.38 1.28
CA ASP A 142 -17.39 -7.59 -0.12
C ASP A 142 -16.82 -6.33 -0.76
N GLN A 143 -17.31 -5.14 -0.39
CA GLN A 143 -16.67 -3.89 -0.85
C GLN A 143 -15.26 -3.71 -0.25
N ARG A 144 -15.07 -4.03 1.04
CA ARG A 144 -13.76 -3.97 1.69
C ARG A 144 -12.82 -5.05 1.13
N LEU A 145 -13.33 -6.24 0.83
CA LEU A 145 -12.58 -7.34 0.25
C LEU A 145 -12.18 -7.04 -1.20
N ALA A 146 -13.08 -6.43 -1.98
CA ALA A 146 -12.76 -5.92 -3.31
C ALA A 146 -11.67 -4.85 -3.26
N LEU A 147 -11.72 -3.92 -2.29
CA LEU A 147 -10.65 -2.95 -2.07
C LEU A 147 -9.34 -3.63 -1.68
N TYR A 148 -9.37 -4.61 -0.78
CA TYR A 148 -8.19 -5.40 -0.40
C TYR A 148 -7.55 -6.11 -1.60
N GLY A 149 -8.37 -6.72 -2.47
CA GLY A 149 -7.95 -7.32 -3.72
C GLY A 149 -7.36 -6.31 -4.70
N TYR A 150 -8.01 -5.14 -4.86
CA TYR A 150 -7.52 -4.05 -5.70
C TYR A 150 -6.15 -3.53 -5.24
N LEU A 151 -5.97 -3.29 -3.94
CA LEU A 151 -4.68 -2.89 -3.37
C LEU A 151 -3.61 -3.96 -3.59
N GLY A 152 -3.97 -5.24 -3.42
CA GLY A 152 -3.08 -6.37 -3.70
C GLY A 152 -2.64 -6.43 -5.17
N TRP A 153 -3.59 -6.26 -6.10
CA TRP A 153 -3.32 -6.20 -7.53
C TRP A 153 -2.39 -5.04 -7.90
N LEU A 154 -2.64 -3.85 -7.35
CA LEU A 154 -1.79 -2.68 -7.61
C LEU A 154 -0.37 -2.87 -7.08
N LEU A 155 -0.23 -3.47 -5.90
CA LEU A 155 1.06 -3.81 -5.30
C LEU A 155 1.84 -4.83 -6.15
N ASP A 156 1.17 -5.87 -6.65
CA ASP A 156 1.79 -6.87 -7.52
C ASP A 156 2.35 -6.24 -8.80
N TRP A 157 1.62 -5.30 -9.41
CA TRP A 157 2.11 -4.56 -10.57
C TRP A 157 3.30 -3.65 -10.25
N ALA A 158 3.31 -3.00 -9.08
CA ALA A 158 4.44 -2.18 -8.66
C ALA A 158 5.73 -3.02 -8.54
N VAL A 159 5.65 -4.16 -7.85
CA VAL A 159 6.77 -5.10 -7.68
C VAL A 159 7.19 -5.70 -9.03
N THR A 160 6.23 -6.13 -9.84
CA THR A 160 6.49 -6.68 -11.17
C THR A 160 7.19 -5.66 -12.08
N ALA A 161 6.80 -4.39 -12.02
CA ALA A 161 7.45 -3.35 -12.80
C ALA A 161 8.93 -3.19 -12.40
N GLN A 162 9.25 -3.24 -11.10
CA GLN A 162 10.63 -3.18 -10.59
C GLN A 162 11.47 -4.37 -11.03
N LEU A 163 10.92 -5.59 -10.94
CA LEU A 163 11.64 -6.81 -11.36
C LEU A 163 11.96 -6.82 -12.86
N ASN A 164 11.03 -6.33 -13.68
CA ASN A 164 11.20 -6.26 -15.13
C ASN A 164 12.20 -5.18 -15.57
N GLU A 165 12.58 -4.23 -14.71
CA GLU A 165 13.66 -3.28 -15.04
C GLU A 165 15.03 -3.98 -15.17
N TYR A 166 15.23 -5.07 -14.42
CA TYR A 166 16.50 -5.79 -14.35
C TYR A 166 16.58 -7.03 -15.26
N SER A 167 15.54 -7.31 -16.04
CA SER A 167 15.42 -8.47 -16.93
C SER A 167 15.68 -8.12 -18.39
#